data_AF-A0A2T4VLF5-F1
#
_entry.id   AF-A0A2T4VLF5-F1
#
_cell.length_a   1.000
_cell.length_b   1.000
_cell.length_c   1.000
_cell.angle_alpha   90.00
_cell.angle_beta   90.00
_cell.angle_gamma   90.00
#
_symmetry.space_group_name_H-M   'P 1'
#
loop_
_entity.id
_entity.type
_entity.pdbx_description
1 polymer ?
#
loop_
_entity_poly.entity_id
_entity_poly.type
_entity_poly.pdbx_seq_one_letter_code
_entity_poly.pdbx_strand_id
1 'polypeptide(L)'
;MNCPGCSVEMADLEGDHETLRKCGECGGLWIDVADLNRILLHNNLPGLESQGGKVDAEALTGQCPECQVDLIRVDGGDRQHPLHYDTCESCGGIFLESEFADATDAKIAEQEIIDFFRHFGAKKKTAAG
;
A
#
# COMPACT_ATOMS: atom_id res chain seq x y z
N MET A 1 -11.79 11.84 -2.89
CA MET A 1 -10.83 11.37 -3.94
C MET A 1 -11.32 10.05 -4.51
N ASN A 2 -11.03 9.74 -5.77
CA ASN A 2 -11.52 8.51 -6.42
C ASN A 2 -10.53 7.36 -6.24
N CYS A 3 -11.04 6.16 -6.01
CA CYS A 3 -10.24 4.95 -5.91
C CYS A 3 -9.56 4.63 -7.25
N PRO A 4 -8.23 4.42 -7.30
CA PRO A 4 -7.56 4.07 -8.55
C PRO A 4 -8.03 2.72 -9.13
N GLY A 5 -8.45 1.78 -8.28
CA GLY A 5 -8.90 0.46 -8.72
C GLY A 5 -10.33 0.39 -9.27
N CYS A 6 -11.27 1.20 -8.76
CA CYS A 6 -12.69 1.14 -9.17
C CYS A 6 -13.35 2.49 -9.47
N SER A 7 -12.60 3.60 -9.39
CA SER A 7 -13.06 4.97 -9.62
C SER A 7 -14.17 5.48 -8.70
N VAL A 8 -14.49 4.78 -7.62
CA VAL A 8 -15.50 5.19 -6.63
C VAL A 8 -14.88 6.13 -5.59
N GLU A 9 -15.68 7.08 -5.08
CA GLU A 9 -15.25 8.00 -4.03
C GLU A 9 -14.84 7.24 -2.76
N MET A 10 -13.62 7.51 -2.29
CA MET A 10 -13.06 6.93 -1.06
C MET A 10 -13.42 7.81 0.14
N ALA A 11 -13.60 7.16 1.30
CA ALA A 11 -13.86 7.83 2.57
C ALA A 11 -12.60 7.85 3.42
N ASP A 12 -12.38 8.97 4.14
CA ASP A 12 -11.36 9.05 5.19
C ASP A 12 -11.75 8.12 6.36
N LEU A 13 -10.76 7.41 6.91
CA LEU A 13 -10.98 6.61 8.11
C LEU A 13 -10.79 7.48 9.36
N GLU A 14 -11.75 7.45 10.30
CA GLU A 14 -11.65 8.21 11.55
C GLU A 14 -10.48 7.69 12.41
N GLY A 15 -9.55 8.57 12.81
CA GLY A 15 -8.39 8.21 13.63
C GLY A 15 -7.25 9.23 13.62
N ASP A 16 -6.08 8.82 14.13
CA ASP A 16 -4.86 9.66 14.24
C ASP A 16 -4.13 9.85 12.88
N HIS A 17 -4.59 9.19 11.82
CA HIS A 17 -4.00 9.23 10.48
C HIS A 17 -4.97 9.90 9.49
N GLU A 18 -4.91 11.24 9.43
CA GLU A 18 -5.81 12.08 8.62
C GLU A 18 -5.72 11.82 7.10
N THR A 19 -4.71 11.07 6.62
CA THR A 19 -4.46 10.80 5.20
C THR A 19 -4.87 9.39 4.75
N LEU A 20 -5.27 8.52 5.67
CA LEU A 20 -5.65 7.15 5.36
C LEU A 20 -7.10 7.08 4.88
N ARG A 21 -7.29 6.61 3.65
CA ARG A 21 -8.60 6.52 2.99
C ARG A 21 -8.90 5.10 2.55
N LYS A 22 -10.16 4.70 2.65
CA LYS A 22 -10.65 3.40 2.21
C LYS A 22 -11.71 3.52 1.14
N CYS A 23 -11.66 2.64 0.15
CA CYS A 23 -12.73 2.46 -0.80
C CYS A 23 -13.79 1.50 -0.22
N GLY A 24 -15.04 1.96 -0.15
CA GLY A 24 -16.17 1.14 0.33
C GLY A 24 -16.59 0.02 -0.63
N GLU A 25 -16.22 0.11 -1.92
CA GLU A 25 -16.63 -0.86 -2.95
C GLU A 25 -15.60 -1.97 -3.15
N CYS A 26 -14.34 -1.61 -3.41
CA CYS A 26 -13.28 -2.59 -3.65
C CYS A 26 -12.44 -2.91 -2.41
N GLY A 27 -12.61 -2.18 -1.30
CA GLY A 27 -11.81 -2.38 -0.08
C GLY A 27 -10.37 -1.88 -0.16
N GLY A 28 -9.95 -1.26 -1.27
CA GLY A 28 -8.59 -0.72 -1.43
C GLY A 28 -8.30 0.43 -0.47
N LEU A 29 -7.05 0.54 -0.02
CA LEU A 29 -6.58 1.60 0.87
C LEU A 29 -5.67 2.56 0.11
N TRP A 30 -5.76 3.84 0.45
CA TRP A 30 -4.84 4.87 -0.01
C TRP A 30 -4.19 5.56 1.18
N ILE A 31 -2.88 5.73 1.11
CA ILE A 31 -2.08 6.37 2.14
C ILE A 31 -0.93 7.16 1.50
N ASP A 32 -0.56 8.28 2.10
CA ASP A 32 0.64 9.03 1.70
C ASP A 32 1.93 8.28 2.12
N VAL A 33 3.02 8.51 1.38
CA VAL A 33 4.32 7.88 1.66
C VAL A 33 4.90 8.27 3.01
N ALA A 34 4.69 9.49 3.48
CA ALA A 34 5.23 9.95 4.75
C ALA A 34 4.51 9.28 5.92
N ASP A 35 3.18 9.20 5.86
CA ASP A 35 2.38 8.49 6.87
C ASP A 35 2.64 6.99 6.87
N LEU A 36 2.76 6.37 5.69
CA LEU A 36 3.12 4.96 5.61
C LEU A 36 4.49 4.69 6.23
N ASN A 37 5.51 5.50 5.89
CA ASN A 37 6.82 5.38 6.50
C ASN A 37 6.77 5.56 8.02
N ARG A 38 5.94 6.49 8.52
CA ARG A 38 5.73 6.68 9.95
C ARG A 38 5.18 5.40 10.59
N ILE A 39 4.11 4.82 10.05
CA ILE A 39 3.53 3.56 10.53
C ILE A 39 4.59 2.45 10.59
N LEU A 40 5.35 2.26 9.51
CA LEU A 40 6.38 1.23 9.43
C LEU A 40 7.47 1.42 10.50
N LEU A 41 8.05 2.61 10.58
CA LEU A 41 9.15 2.90 11.50
C LEU A 41 8.72 2.83 12.97
N HIS A 42 7.52 3.33 13.30
CA HIS A 42 6.95 3.22 14.65
C HIS A 42 6.74 1.76 15.08
N ASN A 43 6.56 0.85 14.12
CA ASN A 43 6.35 -0.58 14.34
C ASN A 43 7.60 -1.44 14.13
N ASN A 44 8.80 -0.84 14.17
CA ASN A 44 10.10 -1.49 13.97
C ASN A 44 10.25 -2.22 12.62
N LEU A 45 9.56 -1.75 11.58
CA LEU A 45 9.75 -2.20 10.21
C LEU A 45 10.71 -1.26 9.45
N PRO A 46 11.41 -1.75 8.41
CA PRO A 46 12.15 -0.87 7.52
C PRO A 46 11.22 0.15 6.86
N GLY A 47 11.73 1.35 6.55
CA GLY A 47 11.00 2.29 5.70
C GLY A 47 10.72 1.69 4.32
N LEU A 48 9.73 2.24 3.61
CA LEU A 48 9.24 1.71 2.32
C LEU A 48 10.38 1.50 1.31
N GLU A 49 11.30 2.45 1.24
CA GLU A 49 12.48 2.41 0.36
C GLU A 49 13.37 1.17 0.60
N SER A 50 13.37 0.66 1.84
CA SER A 50 14.15 -0.51 2.27
C SER A 50 13.35 -1.82 2.24
N GLN A 51 12.04 -1.77 1.94
CA GLN A 51 11.21 -2.97 1.81
C GLN A 51 11.63 -3.84 0.60
N GLY A 52 12.30 -3.23 -0.38
CA GLY A 52 12.62 -3.88 -1.64
C GLY A 52 11.38 -4.02 -2.53
N GLY A 53 11.42 -4.96 -3.46
CA GLY A 53 10.36 -5.17 -4.45
C GLY A 53 10.87 -4.98 -5.87
N LYS A 54 10.14 -5.53 -6.83
CA LYS A 54 10.40 -5.36 -8.25
C LYS A 54 9.34 -4.43 -8.82
N VAL A 55 9.79 -3.33 -9.39
CA VAL A 55 8.92 -2.40 -10.10
C VAL A 55 8.46 -3.05 -11.40
N ASP A 56 7.16 -3.13 -11.59
CA ASP A 56 6.51 -3.58 -12.82
C ASP A 56 5.79 -2.38 -13.46
N ALA A 57 6.51 -1.69 -14.34
CA ALA A 57 6.03 -0.48 -15.02
C ALA A 57 5.05 -0.79 -16.16
N GLU A 58 4.87 -2.06 -16.51
CA GLU A 58 3.93 -2.51 -17.54
C GLU A 58 2.55 -2.83 -16.96
N ALA A 59 2.44 -2.95 -15.63
CA ALA A 59 1.18 -3.13 -14.93
C ALA A 59 0.29 -1.88 -15.07
N LEU A 60 -0.90 -2.07 -15.65
CA LEU A 60 -1.93 -1.03 -15.74
C LEU A 60 -2.73 -1.00 -14.44
N THR A 61 -2.35 -0.15 -13.48
CA THR A 61 -2.86 -0.19 -12.10
C THR A 61 -3.79 0.98 -11.74
N GLY A 62 -4.19 1.76 -12.74
CA GLY A 62 -5.02 2.95 -12.58
C GLY A 62 -4.18 4.22 -12.40
N GLN A 63 -4.86 5.33 -12.10
CA GLN A 63 -4.24 6.65 -12.00
C GLN A 63 -4.24 7.16 -10.56
N CYS A 64 -3.15 7.83 -10.18
CA CYS A 64 -3.06 8.52 -8.91
C CYS A 64 -4.20 9.56 -8.80
N PRO A 65 -5.05 9.51 -7.77
CA PRO A 65 -6.16 10.44 -7.62
C PRO A 65 -5.76 11.88 -7.30
N GLU A 66 -4.52 12.12 -6.90
CA GLU A 66 -4.00 13.47 -6.63
C GLU A 66 -3.26 14.06 -7.84
N CYS A 67 -2.39 13.27 -8.47
CA CYS A 67 -1.55 13.72 -9.58
C CYS A 67 -2.11 13.42 -10.97
N GLN A 68 -3.08 12.50 -11.08
CA GLN A 68 -3.61 11.96 -12.34
C GLN A 68 -2.56 11.32 -13.27
N VAL A 69 -1.42 10.91 -12.73
CA VAL A 69 -0.40 10.11 -13.43
C VAL A 69 -0.65 8.62 -13.19
N ASP A 70 -0.14 7.77 -14.07
CA ASP A 70 -0.22 6.31 -13.90
C ASP A 70 0.50 5.87 -12.63
N LEU A 71 -0.12 4.95 -11.89
CA LEU A 71 0.51 4.29 -10.76
C LEU A 71 1.40 3.15 -11.27
N ILE A 72 2.50 2.91 -10.55
CA ILE A 72 3.43 1.83 -10.86
C ILE A 72 3.26 0.71 -9.83
N ARG A 73 3.15 -0.54 -10.31
CA ARG A 73 3.13 -1.71 -9.44
C ARG A 73 4.50 -2.03 -8.88
N VAL A 74 4.55 -2.40 -7.61
CA VAL A 74 5.72 -2.98 -6.96
C VAL A 74 5.35 -4.35 -6.43
N ASP A 75 5.94 -5.39 -7.04
CA ASP A 75 5.77 -6.77 -6.63
C ASP A 75 6.78 -7.17 -5.56
N GLY A 76 6.33 -7.96 -4.59
CA GLY A 76 7.13 -8.50 -3.49
C GLY A 76 6.52 -9.75 -2.89
N GLY A 77 6.87 -10.04 -1.64
CA GLY A 77 6.45 -11.26 -0.95
C GLY A 77 7.22 -12.52 -1.38
N ASP A 78 6.70 -13.68 -0.98
CA ASP A 78 7.29 -14.99 -1.28
C ASP A 78 6.65 -15.62 -2.52
N ARG A 79 7.34 -16.56 -3.17
CA ARG A 79 6.81 -17.33 -4.30
C ARG A 79 5.44 -17.99 -4.03
N GLN A 80 5.15 -18.32 -2.78
CA GLN A 80 3.87 -18.92 -2.36
C GLN A 80 2.79 -17.89 -2.04
N HIS A 81 3.18 -16.65 -1.73
CA HIS A 81 2.31 -15.55 -1.34
C HIS A 81 2.82 -14.26 -2.00
N PRO A 82 2.60 -14.10 -3.31
CA PRO A 82 2.96 -12.87 -4.01
C PRO A 82 2.12 -11.73 -3.46
N LEU A 83 2.77 -10.62 -3.16
CA LEU A 83 2.15 -9.40 -2.68
C LEU A 83 2.52 -8.27 -3.62
N HIS A 84 1.64 -7.29 -3.78
CA HIS A 84 1.90 -6.14 -4.61
C HIS A 84 1.21 -4.90 -4.04
N TYR A 85 1.82 -3.75 -4.29
CA TYR A 85 1.21 -2.45 -4.01
C TYR A 85 1.52 -1.51 -5.17
N ASP A 86 0.70 -0.49 -5.34
CA ASP A 86 0.88 0.49 -6.40
C ASP A 86 1.35 1.82 -5.81
N THR A 87 2.30 2.49 -6.46
CA THR A 87 2.90 3.74 -5.99
C THR A 87 2.89 4.80 -7.07
N CYS A 88 2.64 6.04 -6.67
CA CYS A 88 2.74 7.21 -7.52
C CYS A 88 4.18 7.73 -7.52
N GLU A 89 4.83 7.76 -8.68
CA GLU A 89 6.18 8.33 -8.83
C GLU A 89 6.25 9.86 -8.66
N SER A 90 5.10 10.55 -8.72
CA SER A 90 5.03 12.01 -8.64
C SER A 90 4.85 12.53 -7.20
N CYS A 91 3.86 12.00 -6.46
CA CYS A 91 3.59 12.41 -5.07
C CYS A 91 4.04 11.39 -4.01
N GLY A 92 4.40 10.16 -4.41
CA GLY A 92 4.72 9.08 -3.48
C GLY A 92 3.51 8.33 -2.92
N GLY A 93 2.28 8.77 -3.19
CA GLY A 93 1.06 8.12 -2.69
C GLY A 93 1.03 6.61 -2.99
N ILE A 94 0.57 5.83 -2.02
CA ILE A 94 0.55 4.38 -2.05
C ILE A 94 -0.89 3.89 -2.06
N PHE A 95 -1.18 3.01 -3.01
CA PHE A 95 -2.43 2.28 -3.10
C PHE A 95 -2.19 0.80 -2.77
N LEU A 96 -3.00 0.29 -1.86
CA LEU A 96 -3.00 -1.10 -1.44
C LEU A 96 -4.31 -1.75 -1.91
N GLU A 97 -4.20 -2.84 -2.66
CA GLU A 97 -5.34 -3.51 -3.31
C GLU A 97 -6.27 -4.22 -2.31
N SER A 98 -7.39 -4.78 -2.78
CA SER A 98 -8.59 -5.21 -2.04
C SER A 98 -8.44 -6.19 -0.86
N GLU A 99 -7.23 -6.59 -0.47
CA GLU A 99 -6.99 -7.53 0.65
C GLU A 99 -7.37 -6.92 2.02
N PHE A 100 -7.65 -5.61 2.10
CA PHE A 100 -7.99 -4.87 3.33
C PHE A 100 -9.49 -4.68 3.56
N ALA A 101 -10.33 -5.54 2.97
CA ALA A 101 -11.79 -5.42 3.01
C ALA A 101 -12.36 -5.38 4.44
N ASP A 102 -11.72 -6.03 5.41
CA ASP A 102 -12.13 -6.08 6.82
C ASP A 102 -11.73 -4.84 7.66
N ALA A 103 -10.95 -3.90 7.10
CA ALA A 103 -10.53 -2.71 7.83
C ALA A 103 -11.71 -1.73 8.06
N THR A 104 -12.37 -1.80 9.21
CA THR A 104 -13.52 -0.91 9.52
C THR A 104 -13.11 0.46 10.03
N ASP A 105 -11.89 0.58 10.58
CA ASP A 105 -11.39 1.78 11.25
C ASP A 105 -9.88 1.94 11.00
N ALA A 106 -9.34 3.14 11.23
CA ALA A 106 -7.93 3.46 10.97
C ALA A 106 -6.95 2.52 11.69
N LYS A 107 -7.28 2.06 12.91
CA LYS A 107 -6.44 1.13 13.67
C LYS A 107 -6.34 -0.26 13.03
N ILE A 108 -7.44 -0.76 12.47
CA ILE A 108 -7.45 -2.06 11.81
C ILE A 108 -6.71 -1.94 10.49
N ALA A 109 -6.97 -0.88 9.72
CA ALA A 109 -6.22 -0.60 8.50
C ALA A 109 -4.71 -0.49 8.77
N GLU A 110 -4.28 0.20 9.82
CA GLU A 110 -2.87 0.25 10.24
C GLU A 110 -2.32 -1.15 10.54
N GLN A 111 -3.04 -1.96 11.30
CA GLN A 111 -2.59 -3.31 11.64
C GLN A 111 -2.42 -4.21 10.41
N GLU A 112 -3.34 -4.11 9.45
CA GLU A 112 -3.26 -4.85 8.19
C GLU A 112 -2.11 -4.34 7.31
N ILE A 113 -1.87 -3.03 7.25
CA ILE A 113 -0.70 -2.44 6.57
C ILE A 113 0.60 -3.00 7.16
N ILE A 114 0.69 -3.04 8.49
CA ILE A 114 1.86 -3.58 9.20
C ILE A 114 2.05 -5.06 8.85
N ASP A 115 0.98 -5.86 8.82
CA ASP A 115 1.07 -7.28 8.48
C ASP A 115 1.47 -7.49 7.02
N PHE A 116 0.89 -6.72 6.10
CA PHE A 116 1.25 -6.72 4.68
C PHE A 116 2.76 -6.46 4.50
N PHE A 117 3.29 -5.37 5.07
CA PHE A 117 4.70 -5.02 4.89
C PHE A 117 5.66 -5.94 5.66
N ARG A 118 5.21 -6.60 6.74
CA ARG A 118 5.98 -7.69 7.37
C ARG A 118 6.22 -8.83 6.41
N HIS A 119 5.21 -9.21 5.62
CA HIS A 119 5.33 -10.31 4.66
C HIS A 119 5.97 -9.85 3.34
N PHE A 120 5.74 -8.61 2.93
CA PHE A 120 6.27 -8.04 1.69
C PHE A 120 7.79 -8.06 1.64
N GLY A 121 8.44 -7.57 2.71
CA GLY A 121 9.91 -7.55 2.83
C GLY A 121 10.52 -8.87 3.33
N ALA A 122 9.69 -9.80 3.85
CA ALA A 122 10.13 -11.08 4.38
C ALA A 122 10.39 -12.12 3.28
N LYS A 123 11.38 -11.87 2.41
CA LYS A 123 12.40 -12.87 1.99
C LYS A 123 13.28 -12.35 0.84
N LYS A 124 14.46 -11.88 1.22
CA LYS A 124 15.74 -12.21 0.55
C LYS A 124 16.69 -12.97 1.51
N LYS A 125 16.16 -13.79 2.43
CA LYS A 125 16.97 -14.60 3.37
C LYS A 125 16.98 -16.10 3.06
N THR A 126 16.89 -16.51 1.80
CA THR A 126 17.17 -17.91 1.42
C THR A 126 17.82 -17.99 0.04
N ALA A 127 19.12 -17.67 -0.01
CA ALA A 127 20.08 -18.18 -1.01
C ALA A 127 21.51 -17.76 -0.61
N ALA A 128 21.99 -18.26 0.53
CA ALA A 128 23.44 -18.30 0.83
C ALA A 128 23.65 -19.40 1.88
N GLY A 129 24.23 -20.52 1.46
CA GLY A 129 24.56 -21.67 2.31
C GLY A 129 24.34 -22.98 1.59
#